data_AF-A0A177HH12-F1
#
_entry.id   AF-A0A177HH12-F1
#
_cell.length_a   1.000
_cell.length_b   1.000
_cell.length_c   1.000
_cell.angle_alpha   90.00
_cell.angle_beta   90.00
_cell.angle_gamma   90.00
#
_symmetry.space_group_name_H-M   'P 1'
#
loop_
_entity.id
_entity.type
_entity.pdbx_description
1 polymer ?
#
loop_
_entity_poly.entity_id
_entity_poly.type
_entity_poly.pdbx_seq_one_letter_code
_entity_poly.pdbx_strand_id
1 'polypeptide(L)'
;MTLSELYLTLLIGGTVLLASIAAARAAHRIGLPSLLLFLAVGVIAGEDGLGLEFDDAQLAQAMGTAALAVILVEGGLTTQWSDVRRLLAPAGVLATAGVAVSVVVTAAGAHWLLGMDWHLALLLGAIVSSTDAAAVFAVLRALPLPQKVTGLVEGGVRLQRRPHHHPGPGLLHRHRRPARPRIALG
;
A
#
# COMPACT_ATOMS: atom_id res chain seq x y z
N MET A 1 5.81 29.38 26.17
CA MET A 1 6.84 29.21 25.14
C MET A 1 7.60 30.50 24.96
N THR A 2 8.87 30.50 25.36
CA THR A 2 9.79 31.61 25.11
C THR A 2 10.31 31.54 23.66
N LEU A 3 10.84 32.64 23.11
CA LEU A 3 11.35 32.67 21.72
C LEU A 3 12.46 31.63 21.50
N SER A 4 13.34 31.43 22.49
CA SER A 4 14.41 30.43 22.46
C SER A 4 13.89 29.00 22.40
N GLU A 5 12.87 28.67 23.19
CA GLU A 5 12.21 27.35 23.14
C GLU A 5 11.58 27.12 21.78
N LEU A 6 10.92 28.13 21.21
CA LEU A 6 10.31 28.01 19.87
C LEU A 6 11.37 27.70 18.80
N TYR A 7 12.51 28.41 18.82
CA TYR A 7 13.60 28.14 17.87
C TYR A 7 14.16 26.73 18.01
N LEU A 8 14.32 26.25 19.24
CA LEU A 8 14.85 24.92 19.52
C LEU A 8 13.87 23.84 19.04
N THR A 9 12.57 23.99 19.32
CA THR A 9 11.52 23.10 18.81
C THR A 9 11.46 23.08 17.29
N LEU A 10 11.55 24.24 16.63
CA LEU A 10 11.59 24.30 15.16
C LEU A 10 12.85 23.62 14.60
N LEU A 11 14.00 23.77 15.27
CA LEU A 11 15.25 23.15 14.84
C LEU A 11 15.19 21.62 14.97
N ILE A 12 14.69 21.11 16.10
CA ILE A 12 14.50 19.66 16.29
C ILE A 12 13.47 19.13 15.29
N GLY A 13 12.29 19.76 15.19
CA GLY A 13 11.25 19.34 14.25
C GLY A 13 11.74 19.35 12.79
N GLY A 14 12.46 20.39 12.39
CA GLY A 14 13.04 20.52 11.06
C GLY A 14 14.13 19.48 10.77
N THR A 15 15.01 19.20 11.74
CA THR A 15 16.05 18.17 11.58
C THR A 15 15.46 16.77 11.51
N VAL A 16 14.45 16.45 12.34
CA VAL A 16 13.70 15.18 12.27
C VAL A 16 12.97 15.03 10.92
N LEU A 17 12.36 16.10 10.42
CA LEU A 17 11.71 16.11 9.11
C LEU A 17 12.71 15.85 7.98
N LEU A 18 13.86 16.54 7.99
CA LEU A 18 14.92 16.35 7.00
C LEU A 18 15.50 14.93 7.06
N ALA A 19 15.74 14.41 8.27
CA ALA A 19 16.18 13.04 8.48
C ALA A 19 15.17 12.03 7.92
N SER A 20 13.88 12.27 8.14
CA SER A 20 12.80 11.43 7.60
C SER A 20 12.78 11.46 6.06
N ILE A 21 12.91 12.64 5.44
CA ILE A 21 12.98 12.75 3.97
C ILE A 21 14.21 12.02 3.41
N ALA A 22 15.37 12.17 4.06
CA ALA A 22 16.58 11.46 3.68
C ALA A 22 16.40 9.94 3.82
N ALA A 23 15.80 9.48 4.91
CA ALA A 23 15.46 8.08 5.14
C ALA A 23 14.51 7.54 4.07
N ALA A 24 13.45 8.27 3.71
CA ALA A 24 12.54 7.89 2.63
C ALA A 24 13.26 7.72 1.29
N ARG A 25 14.20 8.62 0.98
CA ARG A 25 15.02 8.53 -0.24
C ARG A 25 16.00 7.36 -0.21
N ALA A 26 16.56 7.04 0.96
CA ALA A 26 17.41 5.86 1.16
C ALA A 26 16.60 4.56 1.06
N ALA A 27 15.39 4.51 1.62
CA ALA A 27 14.47 3.35 1.52
C ALA A 27 14.28 2.94 0.06
N HIS A 28 14.04 3.93 -0.81
CA HIS A 28 13.82 3.71 -2.23
C HIS A 28 15.06 3.19 -2.98
N ARG A 29 16.27 3.39 -2.43
CA ARG A 29 17.53 2.86 -2.97
C ARG A 29 17.82 1.43 -2.50
N ILE A 30 17.45 1.12 -1.27
CA ILE A 30 17.77 -0.17 -0.60
C ILE A 30 16.63 -1.19 -0.80
N GLY A 31 15.44 -0.76 -1.24
CA GLY A 31 14.29 -1.65 -1.50
C GLY A 31 13.50 -2.03 -0.24
N LEU A 32 13.75 -1.36 0.88
CA LEU A 32 13.01 -1.55 2.13
C LEU A 32 11.71 -0.73 2.14
N PRO A 33 10.64 -1.23 2.80
CA PRO A 33 9.45 -0.43 3.09
C PRO A 33 9.81 0.85 3.85
N SER A 34 9.39 2.01 3.35
CA SER A 34 9.67 3.32 3.96
C SER A 34 9.21 3.43 5.41
N LEU A 35 8.10 2.75 5.76
CA LEU A 35 7.56 2.68 7.12
C LEU A 35 8.60 2.18 8.13
N LEU A 36 9.36 1.14 7.79
CA LEU A 36 10.38 0.58 8.68
C LEU A 36 11.49 1.59 8.97
N LEU A 37 11.85 2.41 7.97
CA LEU A 37 12.87 3.44 8.14
C LEU A 37 12.35 4.61 8.98
N PHE A 38 11.09 5.03 8.81
CA PHE A 38 10.48 6.04 9.68
C PHE A 38 10.40 5.58 11.13
N LEU A 39 10.04 4.31 11.35
CA LEU A 39 10.08 3.71 12.69
C LEU A 39 11.48 3.73 13.28
N ALA A 40 12.49 3.33 12.50
CA ALA A 40 13.88 3.34 12.96
C ALA A 40 14.37 4.75 13.31
N VAL A 41 14.05 5.76 12.49
CA VAL A 41 14.36 7.16 12.78
C VAL A 41 13.71 7.59 14.10
N GLY A 42 12.44 7.25 14.33
CA GLY A 42 11.75 7.56 15.57
C GLY A 42 12.37 6.89 16.80
N VAL A 43 12.68 5.60 16.71
CA VAL A 43 13.33 4.83 17.80
C VAL A 43 14.73 5.39 18.11
N ILE A 44 15.53 5.70 17.09
CA ILE A 44 16.86 6.31 17.29
C ILE A 44 16.73 7.73 17.83
N ALA A 45 15.72 8.49 17.43
CA ALA A 45 15.51 9.83 17.92
C ALA A 45 15.04 9.85 19.39
N GLY A 46 14.32 8.82 19.83
CA GLY A 46 13.73 8.74 21.17
C GLY A 46 14.71 8.60 22.31
N GLU A 47 14.14 8.38 23.49
CA GLU A 47 14.83 8.41 24.78
C GLU A 47 16.00 7.42 24.86
N ASP A 48 15.81 6.20 24.34
CA ASP A 48 16.85 5.16 24.27
C ASP A 48 17.95 5.43 23.24
N GLY A 49 17.79 6.43 22.37
CA GLY A 49 18.73 6.76 21.30
C GLY A 49 19.41 8.11 21.50
N LEU A 50 18.80 9.17 20.97
CA LEU A 50 19.31 10.54 21.05
C LEU A 50 18.81 11.32 22.27
N GLY A 51 17.94 10.71 23.09
CA GLY A 51 17.46 11.28 24.35
C GLY A 51 16.33 12.29 24.19
N LEU A 52 15.55 12.24 23.10
CA LEU A 52 14.33 13.04 23.00
C LEU A 52 13.23 12.38 23.82
N GLU A 53 12.76 13.09 24.86
CA GLU A 53 11.62 12.67 25.67
C GLU A 53 10.33 12.76 24.84
N PHE A 54 9.62 11.63 24.74
CA PHE A 54 8.34 11.50 24.04
C PHE A 54 7.17 11.27 25.00
N ASP A 55 7.27 11.77 26.24
CA ASP A 55 6.26 11.54 27.29
C ASP A 55 5.07 12.52 27.23
N ASP A 56 4.61 12.84 26.02
CA ASP A 56 3.42 13.66 25.81
C ASP A 56 2.42 12.96 24.89
N ALA A 57 1.56 12.16 25.51
CA ALA A 57 0.48 11.46 24.83
C ALA A 57 -0.52 12.42 24.16
N GLN A 58 -0.71 13.63 24.71
CA GLN A 58 -1.66 14.60 24.17
C GLN A 58 -1.11 15.23 22.88
N LEU A 59 0.18 15.57 22.87
CA LEU A 59 0.87 16.03 21.67
C LEU A 59 0.91 14.94 20.60
N ALA A 60 1.24 13.69 20.97
CA ALA A 60 1.25 12.56 20.05
C ALA A 60 -0.14 12.32 19.43
N GLN A 61 -1.21 12.37 20.24
CA GLN A 61 -2.58 12.25 19.75
C GLN A 61 -2.96 13.42 18.84
N ALA A 62 -2.60 14.65 19.19
CA ALA A 62 -2.89 15.84 18.37
C ALA A 62 -2.19 15.77 17.00
N MET A 63 -0.90 15.43 16.99
CA MET A 63 -0.12 15.25 15.77
C MET A 63 -0.64 14.07 14.95
N GLY A 64 -0.91 12.92 15.58
CA GLY A 64 -1.45 11.73 14.92
C GLY A 64 -2.83 11.96 14.29
N THR A 65 -3.72 12.65 15.00
CA THR A 65 -5.05 13.00 14.48
C THR A 65 -4.97 13.97 13.31
N ALA A 66 -4.11 15.00 13.41
CA ALA A 66 -3.89 15.95 12.33
C ALA A 66 -3.29 15.27 11.09
N ALA A 67 -2.28 14.42 11.28
CA ALA A 67 -1.68 13.63 10.20
C ALA A 67 -2.70 12.68 9.56
N LEU A 68 -3.48 11.96 10.36
CA LEU A 68 -4.53 11.07 9.87
C LEU A 68 -5.58 11.83 9.04
N ALA A 69 -6.00 13.01 9.50
CA ALA A 69 -6.94 13.85 8.76
C ALA A 69 -6.36 14.25 7.38
N VAL A 70 -5.10 14.68 7.33
CA VAL A 70 -4.42 15.03 6.06
C VAL A 70 -4.30 13.82 5.14
N ILE A 71 -3.87 12.67 5.67
CA ILE A 71 -3.72 11.43 4.90
C ILE A 71 -5.07 10.98 4.31
N LEU A 72 -6.15 11.02 5.10
CA LEU A 72 -7.49 10.65 4.64
C LEU A 72 -8.02 11.63 3.59
N VAL A 73 -7.76 12.93 3.74
CA VAL A 73 -8.15 13.94 2.74
C VAL A 73 -7.39 13.74 1.44
N GLU A 74 -6.07 13.59 1.50
CA GLU A 74 -5.24 13.35 0.31
C GLU A 74 -5.62 12.03 -0.39
N GLY A 75 -5.80 10.95 0.38
CA GLY A 75 -6.27 9.66 -0.13
C GLY A 75 -7.67 9.75 -0.75
N GLY A 76 -8.57 10.52 -0.16
CA GLY A 76 -9.92 10.75 -0.68
C GLY A 76 -9.94 11.55 -1.99
N LEU A 77 -9.13 12.62 -2.08
CA LEU A 77 -9.06 13.50 -3.24
C LEU A 77 -8.37 12.85 -4.45
N THR A 78 -7.40 11.97 -4.21
CA THR A 78 -6.66 11.27 -5.27
C THR A 78 -7.41 10.06 -5.83
N THR A 79 -8.47 9.61 -5.16
CA THR A 79 -9.20 8.40 -5.51
C THR A 79 -10.40 8.70 -6.42
N GLN A 80 -10.49 8.00 -7.56
CA GLN A 80 -11.63 8.12 -8.47
C GLN A 80 -12.86 7.37 -7.94
N TRP A 81 -13.99 8.07 -7.83
CA TRP A 81 -15.23 7.50 -7.31
C TRP A 81 -15.74 6.29 -8.11
N SER A 82 -15.50 6.28 -9.42
CA SER A 82 -15.88 5.17 -10.33
C SER A 82 -15.24 3.85 -9.93
N ASP A 83 -13.99 3.88 -9.46
CA ASP A 83 -13.23 2.70 -9.10
C ASP A 83 -13.66 2.18 -7.72
N VAL A 84 -13.84 3.10 -6.76
CA VAL A 84 -14.27 2.78 -5.39
C VAL A 84 -15.65 2.16 -5.38
N ARG A 85 -16.61 2.70 -6.15
CA ARG A 85 -17.99 2.19 -6.20
C ARG A 85 -18.07 0.72 -6.56
N ARG A 86 -17.15 0.24 -7.39
CA ARG A 86 -17.09 -1.16 -7.83
C ARG A 86 -16.57 -2.11 -6.74
N LEU A 87 -15.83 -1.57 -5.77
CA LEU A 87 -15.12 -2.31 -4.71
C LEU A 87 -15.75 -2.11 -3.32
N LEU A 88 -16.72 -1.21 -3.16
CA LEU A 88 -17.35 -0.87 -1.88
C LEU A 88 -17.93 -2.08 -1.14
N ALA A 89 -18.61 -3.00 -1.83
CA ALA A 89 -19.19 -4.17 -1.19
C ALA A 89 -18.13 -5.14 -0.62
N PRO A 90 -17.15 -5.64 -1.42
CA PRO A 90 -16.09 -6.49 -0.87
C PRO A 90 -15.20 -5.76 0.14
N ALA A 91 -14.93 -4.46 -0.07
CA ALA A 91 -14.17 -3.65 0.89
C ALA A 91 -14.91 -3.50 2.23
N GLY A 92 -16.23 -3.28 2.21
CA GLY A 92 -17.04 -3.18 3.42
C GLY A 92 -17.09 -4.47 4.23
N VAL A 93 -17.16 -5.62 3.56
CA VAL A 93 -17.11 -6.94 4.23
C VAL A 93 -15.73 -7.17 4.87
N LEU A 94 -14.64 -6.85 4.17
CA LEU A 94 -13.30 -6.97 4.73
C LEU A 94 -13.08 -6.01 5.91
N ALA A 95 -13.54 -4.77 5.80
CA ALA A 95 -13.42 -3.76 6.84
C ALA A 95 -14.26 -4.06 8.10
N THR A 96 -15.30 -4.89 7.98
CA THR A 96 -16.16 -5.26 9.12
C THR A 96 -15.84 -6.66 9.62
N ALA A 97 -16.13 -7.69 8.83
CA ALA A 97 -15.93 -9.08 9.20
C ALA A 97 -14.44 -9.44 9.33
N GLY A 98 -13.59 -8.96 8.41
CA GLY A 98 -12.14 -9.20 8.47
C GLY A 98 -11.51 -8.59 9.72
N VAL A 99 -11.88 -7.34 10.03
CA VAL A 99 -11.42 -6.65 11.25
C VAL A 99 -11.94 -7.36 12.49
N ALA A 100 -13.23 -7.70 12.56
CA ALA A 100 -13.80 -8.41 13.71
C ALA A 100 -13.09 -9.74 13.99
N VAL A 101 -12.82 -10.53 12.95
CA VAL A 101 -12.05 -11.78 13.09
C VAL A 101 -10.63 -11.48 13.57
N SER A 102 -9.98 -10.45 13.04
CA SER A 102 -8.61 -10.07 13.42
C SER A 102 -8.53 -9.64 14.89
N VAL A 103 -9.51 -8.87 15.38
CA VAL A 103 -9.63 -8.48 16.79
C VAL A 103 -9.77 -9.71 17.68
N VAL A 104 -10.72 -10.61 17.36
CA VAL A 104 -10.99 -11.79 18.18
C VAL A 104 -9.78 -12.71 18.25
N VAL A 105 -9.13 -12.98 17.11
CA VAL A 105 -7.95 -13.85 17.06
C VAL A 105 -6.79 -13.24 17.85
N THR A 106 -6.52 -11.96 17.65
CA THR A 106 -5.42 -11.26 18.34
C THR A 106 -5.68 -11.15 19.84
N ALA A 107 -6.90 -10.81 20.24
CA ALA A 107 -7.30 -10.71 21.65
C ALA A 107 -7.28 -12.08 22.36
N ALA A 108 -7.80 -13.14 21.71
CA ALA A 108 -7.74 -14.49 22.26
C ALA A 108 -6.28 -14.95 22.44
N GLY A 109 -5.42 -14.66 21.46
CA GLY A 109 -3.98 -14.88 21.57
C GLY A 109 -3.36 -14.12 22.74
N ALA A 110 -3.67 -12.82 22.88
CA ALA A 110 -3.14 -12.01 23.98
C ALA A 110 -3.62 -12.49 25.35
N HIS A 111 -4.88 -12.86 25.50
CA HIS A 111 -5.41 -13.39 26.75
C HIS A 111 -4.78 -14.72 27.14
N TRP A 112 -4.71 -15.68 26.21
CA TRP A 112 -4.24 -17.03 26.52
C TRP A 112 -2.72 -17.17 26.56
N LEU A 113 -1.96 -16.44 25.72
CA LEU A 113 -0.50 -16.54 25.72
C LEU A 113 0.15 -15.60 26.73
N LEU A 114 -0.40 -14.39 26.91
CA LEU A 114 0.19 -13.36 27.79
C LEU A 114 -0.52 -13.25 29.14
N GLY A 115 -1.63 -13.98 29.35
CA GLY A 115 -2.41 -13.93 30.60
C GLY A 115 -3.12 -12.60 30.83
N MET A 116 -3.30 -11.80 29.79
CA MET A 116 -3.84 -10.44 29.87
C MET A 116 -5.35 -10.46 30.14
N ASP A 117 -5.91 -9.54 30.93
CA ASP A 117 -7.36 -9.47 31.13
C ASP A 117 -8.12 -9.26 29.80
N TRP A 118 -9.35 -9.78 29.70
CA TRP A 118 -10.12 -9.73 28.44
C TRP A 118 -10.36 -8.30 27.94
N HIS A 119 -10.53 -7.33 28.85
CA HIS A 119 -10.72 -5.92 28.46
C HIS A 119 -9.47 -5.35 27.77
N LEU A 120 -8.28 -5.63 28.32
CA LEU A 120 -7.00 -5.18 27.76
C LEU A 120 -6.64 -5.95 26.49
N ALA A 121 -6.91 -7.25 26.45
CA ALA A 121 -6.67 -8.09 25.28
C ALA A 121 -7.53 -7.65 24.09
N LEU A 122 -8.81 -7.35 24.32
CA LEU A 122 -9.70 -6.81 23.29
C LEU A 122 -9.28 -5.41 22.83
N LEU A 123 -8.85 -4.55 23.76
CA LEU A 123 -8.32 -3.22 23.42
C LEU A 123 -7.08 -3.33 22.52
N LEU A 124 -6.13 -4.20 22.89
CA LEU A 124 -4.94 -4.47 22.08
C LEU A 124 -5.33 -5.02 20.70
N GLY A 125 -6.25 -5.98 20.65
CA GLY A 125 -6.78 -6.53 19.41
C GLY A 125 -7.38 -5.46 18.51
N ALA A 126 -8.17 -4.53 19.08
CA ALA A 126 -8.75 -3.41 18.35
C ALA A 126 -7.68 -2.49 17.75
N ILE A 127 -6.67 -2.10 18.55
CA ILE A 127 -5.56 -1.23 18.10
C ILE A 127 -4.77 -1.89 16.95
N VAL A 128 -4.39 -3.16 17.12
CA VAL A 128 -3.58 -3.88 16.12
C VAL A 128 -4.37 -4.20 14.85
N SER A 129 -5.69 -4.36 14.94
CA SER A 129 -6.55 -4.66 13.78
C SER A 129 -6.74 -3.49 12.81
N SER A 130 -6.41 -2.27 13.23
CA SER A 130 -6.52 -1.06 12.40
C SER A 130 -5.43 -1.08 11.32
N THR A 131 -5.65 -1.81 10.23
CA THR A 131 -4.69 -1.95 9.14
C THR A 131 -4.55 -0.65 8.35
N ASP A 132 -3.32 -0.16 8.17
CA ASP A 132 -3.01 0.85 7.16
C ASP A 132 -2.89 0.18 5.78
N ALA A 133 -3.89 0.40 4.92
CA ALA A 133 -3.90 -0.11 3.55
C ALA A 133 -2.68 0.38 2.75
N ALA A 134 -2.21 1.62 2.98
CA ALA A 134 -1.07 2.17 2.25
C ALA A 134 0.22 1.41 2.55
N ALA A 135 0.48 1.09 3.82
CA ALA A 135 1.63 0.30 4.24
C ALA A 135 1.61 -1.13 3.65
N VAL A 136 0.45 -1.81 3.69
CA VAL A 136 0.30 -3.17 3.14
C VAL A 136 0.54 -3.17 1.62
N PHE A 137 -0.03 -2.21 0.89
CA PHE A 137 0.21 -2.08 -0.55
C PHE A 137 1.65 -1.70 -0.90
N ALA A 138 2.33 -0.91 -0.07
CA ALA A 138 3.75 -0.58 -0.26
C ALA A 138 4.64 -1.83 -0.13
N VAL A 139 4.38 -2.69 0.85
CA VAL A 139 5.09 -3.98 1.01
C VAL A 139 4.76 -4.95 -0.13
N LEU A 140 3.48 -5.07 -0.51
CA LEU A 140 3.05 -5.95 -1.61
C LEU A 140 3.65 -5.56 -2.97
N ARG A 141 3.90 -4.27 -3.24
CA ARG A 141 4.58 -3.82 -4.45
C ARG A 141 6.09 -4.08 -4.44
N ALA A 142 6.70 -4.12 -3.25
CA ALA A 142 8.12 -4.46 -3.09
C ALA A 142 8.36 -5.97 -3.21
N LEU A 143 7.36 -6.80 -2.95
CA LEU A 143 7.42 -8.24 -3.16
C LEU A 143 7.23 -8.56 -4.66
N PRO A 144 8.10 -9.40 -5.27
CA PRO A 144 7.88 -9.86 -6.63
C PRO A 144 6.61 -10.72 -6.66
N LEU A 145 5.51 -10.14 -7.16
CA LEU A 145 4.25 -10.86 -7.31
C LEU A 145 4.49 -12.08 -8.24
N PRO A 146 4.16 -13.31 -7.81
CA PRO A 146 4.28 -14.47 -8.67
C PRO A 146 3.41 -14.29 -9.91
N GLN A 147 3.96 -14.56 -11.10
CA GLN A 147 3.34 -14.37 -12.42
C GLN A 147 2.02 -15.14 -12.65
N LYS A 148 1.53 -15.88 -11.65
CA LYS A 148 0.29 -16.67 -11.71
C LYS A 148 -0.99 -15.83 -11.59
N VAL A 149 -0.94 -14.60 -11.07
CA VAL A 149 -2.10 -13.69 -11.04
C VAL A 149 -2.21 -12.83 -12.30
N THR A 150 -1.10 -12.55 -12.99
CA THR A 150 -1.07 -11.87 -14.29
C THR A 150 -1.81 -12.67 -15.36
N GLY A 151 -1.66 -14.01 -15.36
CA GLY A 151 -2.39 -14.88 -16.29
C GLY A 151 -3.92 -14.88 -16.08
N LEU A 152 -4.39 -14.70 -14.85
CA LEU A 152 -5.82 -14.68 -14.54
C LEU A 152 -6.47 -13.32 -14.91
N VAL A 153 -5.73 -12.23 -14.72
CA VAL A 153 -6.16 -10.87 -15.09
C VAL A 153 -6.09 -10.66 -16.61
N GLU A 154 -5.05 -11.16 -17.30
CA GLU A 154 -5.02 -11.15 -18.77
C GLU A 154 -6.05 -12.09 -19.41
N GLY A 155 -6.37 -13.21 -18.76
CA GLY A 155 -7.40 -14.14 -19.21
C GLY A 155 -8.80 -13.50 -19.26
N GLY A 156 -9.11 -12.65 -18.28
CA GLY A 156 -10.35 -11.87 -18.26
C GLY A 156 -10.41 -10.77 -19.33
N VAL A 157 -9.28 -10.13 -19.65
CA VAL A 157 -9.21 -9.06 -20.67
C VAL A 157 -9.25 -9.62 -22.11
N ARG A 158 -8.76 -10.83 -22.34
CA ARG A 158 -8.84 -11.50 -23.67
C ARG A 158 -10.25 -11.86 -24.10
N LEU A 159 -11.19 -12.04 -23.18
CA LEU A 159 -12.57 -12.39 -23.52
C LEU A 159 -13.43 -11.20 -23.97
N GLN A 160 -13.00 -9.95 -23.70
CA GLN A 160 -13.73 -8.75 -24.12
C GLN A 160 -13.29 -8.21 -25.51
N ARG A 161 -12.20 -8.74 -26.10
CA ARG A 161 -11.81 -8.45 -27.48
C ARG A 161 -12.20 -9.58 -28.43
N ARG A 162 -13.50 -9.85 -28.54
CA ARG A 162 -14.03 -10.46 -29.77
C ARG A 162 -14.18 -9.35 -30.81
N PRO A 163 -13.38 -9.29 -31.89
CA PRO A 163 -13.75 -8.46 -33.02
C PRO A 163 -15.02 -9.07 -33.62
N HIS A 164 -16.09 -8.27 -33.68
CA HIS A 164 -17.26 -8.58 -34.50
C HIS A 164 -16.80 -8.72 -35.94
N HIS A 165 -16.60 -9.96 -36.38
CA HIS A 165 -16.33 -10.29 -37.77
C HIS A 165 -17.65 -10.19 -38.53
N HIS A 166 -17.85 -9.10 -39.26
CA HIS A 166 -18.90 -8.96 -40.24
C HIS A 166 -18.44 -9.70 -41.52
N PRO A 167 -19.13 -10.72 -42.03
CA PRO A 167 -18.86 -11.24 -43.37
C PRO A 167 -19.63 -10.38 -44.37
N GLY A 168 -18.91 -9.65 -45.21
CA GLY A 168 -19.45 -8.85 -46.32
C GLY A 168 -18.68 -9.12 -47.61
N PRO A 169 -19.35 -9.18 -48.79
CA PRO A 169 -18.91 -10.00 -49.91
C PRO A 169 -18.09 -9.23 -50.94
N GLY A 170 -17.16 -9.93 -51.59
CA GLY A 170 -16.56 -9.47 -52.83
C GLY A 170 -15.05 -9.61 -52.83
N LEU A 171 -14.56 -10.57 -53.61
CA LEU A 171 -13.40 -10.41 -54.51
C LEU A 171 -13.20 -11.72 -55.26
N LEU A 172 -14.09 -11.93 -56.23
CA LEU A 172 -13.86 -12.80 -57.36
C LEU A 172 -12.89 -12.09 -58.29
N HIS A 173 -11.58 -12.30 -58.12
CA HIS A 173 -10.62 -12.09 -59.21
C HIS A 173 -9.56 -13.18 -59.20
N ARG A 174 -9.88 -14.24 -59.96
CA ARG A 174 -8.91 -15.10 -60.64
C ARG A 174 -7.81 -14.23 -61.27
N HIS A 175 -6.55 -14.52 -61.00
CA HIS A 175 -5.53 -14.53 -62.06
C HIS A 175 -4.30 -15.37 -61.70
N ARG A 176 -4.25 -16.54 -62.34
CA ARG A 176 -3.12 -17.22 -63.00
C ARG A 176 -1.71 -17.08 -62.39
N ARG A 177 -1.17 -18.24 -61.97
CA ARG A 177 0.26 -18.55 -62.00
C ARG A 177 0.84 -18.40 -63.42
N PRO A 178 2.14 -18.12 -63.53
CA PRO A 178 2.97 -18.98 -64.36
C PRO A 178 4.28 -19.41 -63.68
N ALA A 179 4.81 -20.49 -64.25
CA ALA A 179 5.95 -21.29 -63.83
C ALA A 179 7.30 -20.55 -63.87
N ARG A 180 8.24 -20.97 -63.02
CA ARG A 180 9.68 -20.72 -63.20
C ARG A 180 10.39 -22.03 -63.56
N PRO A 181 11.28 -22.05 -64.57
CA PRO A 181 11.98 -23.26 -64.99
C PRO A 181 13.26 -23.49 -64.17
N ARG A 182 13.62 -24.78 -64.10
CA ARG A 182 14.90 -25.33 -63.60
C ARG A 182 16.07 -24.87 -64.45
N ILE A 183 17.21 -24.55 -63.83
CA ILE A 183 18.55 -24.77 -64.42
C ILE A 183 19.48 -25.26 -63.30
N ALA A 184 20.16 -26.36 -63.59
CA ALA A 184 21.21 -27.01 -62.83
C ALA A 184 22.59 -26.46 -63.24
N LEU A 185 23.56 -26.53 -62.33
CA LEU A 185 25.03 -26.56 -62.50
C LEU A 185 25.54 -26.34 -61.07
N GLY A 186 26.36 -27.19 -60.46
CA GLY A 186 27.52 -27.92 -60.98
C GLY A 186 28.62 -27.67 -59.97
#